data_AF-A0A7W1L213-F1
#
_entry.id   AF-A0A7W1L213-F1
#
_cell.length_a   1.000
_cell.length_b   1.000
_cell.length_c   1.000
_cell.angle_alpha   90.00
_cell.angle_beta   90.00
_cell.angle_gamma   90.00
#
_symmetry.space_group_name_H-M   'P 1'
#
loop_
_entity.id
_entity.type
_entity.pdbx_description
1 polymer ?
#
loop_
_entity_poly.entity_id
_entity_poly.type
_entity_poly.pdbx_seq_one_letter_code
_entity_poly.pdbx_strand_id
1 'polypeptide(L)' 'SGQVTVQVTIDENGSVISARAVGGHPLLQAAAVQAARGARFSPTKLSGQPVKVTGVITYNFLPQ' A
#
# COMPACT_ATOMS: atom_id res chain seq x y z
N SER A 1 2.97 -7.88 18.61
CA SER A 1 3.61 -7.66 17.30
C SER A 1 2.80 -8.36 16.23
N GLY A 2 2.65 -7.74 15.07
CA GLY A 2 1.96 -8.35 13.94
C GLY A 2 2.43 -7.76 12.63
N GLN A 3 2.67 -8.61 11.63
CA GLN A 3 2.95 -8.16 10.28
C GLN A 3 1.65 -8.20 9.47
N VAL A 4 1.36 -7.12 8.76
CA VAL A 4 0.21 -7.03 7.85
C VAL A 4 0.72 -6.67 6.47
N THR A 5 0.38 -7.51 5.51
CA THR A 5 0.80 -7.34 4.13
C THR A 5 -0.38 -6.78 3.35
N VAL A 6 -0.19 -5.64 2.69
CA VAL A 6 -1.22 -4.91 1.95
C VAL A 6 -0.77 -4.72 0.51
N GLN A 7 -1.51 -5.31 -0.42
CA GLN A 7 -1.33 -5.06 -1.84
C GLN A 7 -2.00 -3.74 -2.22
N VAL A 8 -1.26 -2.87 -2.89
CA VAL A 8 -1.74 -1.57 -3.35
C VAL A 8 -1.54 -1.41 -4.84
N THR A 9 -2.45 -0.69 -5.48
CA THR A 9 -2.30 -0.21 -6.85
C THR A 9 -2.23 1.30 -6.83
N ILE A 10 -1.13 1.81 -7.36
CA ILE A 10 -0.78 3.21 -7.46
C ILE A 10 -0.99 3.63 -8.92
N ASP A 11 -1.66 4.75 -9.10
CA ASP A 11 -1.89 5.37 -10.39
C ASP A 11 -0.63 6.11 -10.90
N GLU A 12 -0.63 6.41 -12.19
CA GLU A 12 0.26 7.30 -12.92
C GLU A 12 0.58 8.64 -12.22
N ASN A 13 -0.33 9.15 -11.38
CA ASN A 13 -0.14 10.36 -10.57
C ASN A 13 0.45 10.10 -9.17
N GLY A 14 0.71 8.85 -8.81
CA GLY A 14 1.24 8.48 -7.49
C GLY A 14 0.18 8.32 -6.40
N SER A 15 -1.11 8.34 -6.77
CA SER A 15 -2.22 8.13 -5.84
C SER A 15 -2.60 6.65 -5.74
N VAL A 16 -2.88 6.18 -4.53
CA VAL A 16 -3.34 4.80 -4.31
C VAL A 16 -4.80 4.68 -4.68
N ILE A 17 -5.09 4.02 -5.80
CA ILE A 17 -6.45 3.80 -6.32
C ILE A 17 -7.08 2.51 -5.79
N SER A 18 -6.26 1.57 -5.33
CA SER A 18 -6.72 0.33 -4.73
C SER A 18 -5.77 -0.11 -3.62
N ALA A 19 -6.34 -0.60 -2.52
CA ALA A 19 -5.58 -1.15 -1.41
C ALA A 19 -6.36 -2.32 -0.80
N ARG A 20 -5.68 -3.46 -0.65
CA ARG A 20 -6.26 -4.70 -0.14
C ARG A 20 -5.24 -5.42 0.75
N ALA A 21 -5.64 -5.75 1.98
CA ALA A 21 -4.84 -6.63 2.82
C ALA A 21 -4.84 -8.04 2.24
N VAL A 22 -3.65 -8.61 2.04
CA VAL A 22 -3.43 -9.97 1.55
C VAL A 22 -3.05 -10.93 2.68
N GLY A 23 -2.68 -10.41 3.86
CA GLY A 23 -2.38 -11.22 5.02
C GLY A 23 -2.18 -10.40 6.30
N GLY A 24 -2.19 -11.08 7.44
CA GLY A 24 -1.99 -10.48 8.77
C GLY A 24 -3.24 -10.48 9.64
N HIS A 25 -3.15 -9.87 10.82
CA HIS A 25 -4.20 -9.92 11.83
C HIS A 25 -5.43 -9.05 11.46
N PRO A 26 -6.69 -9.57 11.51
CA PRO A 26 -7.87 -8.87 10.97
C PRO A 26 -8.10 -7.47 11.53
N LEU A 27 -7.84 -7.26 12.83
CA LEU A 27 -7.97 -5.96 13.49
C LEU A 27 -6.97 -4.92 12.96
N LEU A 28 -5.78 -5.36 12.54
CA LEU A 28 -4.72 -4.50 12.02
C LEU A 28 -4.83 -4.29 10.50
N GLN A 29 -5.53 -5.19 9.79
CA GLN A 29 -5.76 -5.07 8.35
C GLN A 29 -6.48 -3.78 7.99
N ALA A 30 -7.54 -3.41 8.73
CA ALA A 30 -8.26 -2.18 8.48
C ALA A 30 -7.36 -0.95 8.64
N ALA A 31 -6.57 -0.89 9.71
CA ALA A 31 -5.62 0.18 9.96
C ALA A 31 -4.53 0.26 8.87
N ALA A 32 -3.96 -0.89 8.48
CA ALA A 32 -2.94 -0.97 7.44
C ALA A 32 -3.49 -0.55 6.06
N VAL A 33 -4.71 -0.96 5.71
CA VAL A 33 -5.36 -0.56 4.45
C VAL A 33 -5.68 0.93 4.45
N GLN A 34 -6.14 1.50 5.56
CA GLN A 34 -6.37 2.96 5.67
C GLN A 34 -5.06 3.73 5.53
N ALA A 35 -3.99 3.31 6.21
CA ALA A 35 -2.67 3.90 6.07
C ALA A 35 -2.14 3.80 4.63
N ALA A 36 -2.36 2.66 3.97
CA ALA A 36 -1.97 2.44 2.59
C ALA A 36 -2.75 3.32 1.61
N ARG A 37 -4.06 3.55 1.82
CA ARG A 37 -4.87 4.45 0.99
C ARG A 37 -4.49 5.92 1.15
N GLY A 38 -4.10 6.34 2.36
CA GLY A 38 -3.61 7.68 2.63
C GLY A 38 -2.18 7.94 2.17
N ALA A 39 -1.43 6.88 1.86
CA ALA A 39 -0.06 7.01 1.40
C ALA A 39 -0.03 7.60 -0.02
N ARG A 40 0.81 8.61 -0.21
CA ARG A 40 1.17 9.13 -1.53
C ARG A 40 2.51 8.57 -1.93
N PHE A 41 2.57 8.03 -3.14
CA PHE A 41 3.79 7.52 -3.72
C PHE A 41 4.26 8.45 -4.82
N SER A 42 5.56 8.46 -5.08
CA SER A 42 6.08 9.21 -6.22
C SER A 42 5.64 8.51 -7.51
N PRO A 43 5.00 9.22 -8.45
CA PRO A 43 4.60 8.65 -9.73
C PRO A 43 5.81 8.10 -10.45
N THR A 44 5.78 6.79 -10.73
CA THR A 44 6.88 6.14 -11.42
C THR A 44 6.67 6.33 -12.91
N LYS A 45 7.62 6.99 -13.57
CA LYS A 45 7.62 7.17 -15.03
C LYS A 45 8.54 6.14 -15.66
N LEU A 46 8.00 5.25 -16.48
CA LEU A 46 8.79 4.31 -17.26
C LEU A 46 8.86 4.82 -18.69
N SER A 47 10.06 5.10 -19.19
CA SER A 47 10.28 5.65 -20.54
C SER A 47 9.51 6.96 -20.82
N GLY A 48 9.35 7.82 -19.81
CA GLY A 48 8.65 9.10 -19.93
C GLY A 48 7.12 9.02 -19.88
N GLN A 49 6.55 7.82 -19.92
CA GLN A 49 5.13 7.58 -19.72
C GLN A 49 4.88 7.26 -18.25
N PRO A 50 3.89 7.89 -17.61
CA PRO A 50 3.50 7.48 -16.28
C PRO A 50 2.87 6.10 -16.39
N VAL A 51 3.16 5.22 -15.42
CA VAL A 51 2.64 3.85 -15.43
C VAL A 51 1.98 3.54 -14.11
N LYS A 52 0.95 2.70 -14.17
CA LYS A 52 0.30 2.15 -12.97
C LYS A 52 1.22 1.13 -12.34
N VAL A 53 1.49 1.28 -11.06
CA VAL A 53 2.37 0.39 -10.30
C VAL A 53 1.52 -0.40 -9.33
N THR A 54 1.66 -1.73 -9.35
CA THR A 54 1.10 -2.57 -8.29
C THR A 54 2.23 -3.03 -7.41
N GLY A 55 2.08 -2.82 -6.10
CA GLY A 55 3.09 -3.15 -5.11
C GLY A 55 2.48 -3.82 -3.89
N VAL A 56 3.35 -4.30 -3.02
CA VAL A 56 2.96 -4.88 -1.74
C VAL A 56 3.71 -4.13 -0.64
N ILE A 57 2.96 -3.57 0.30
CA ILE A 57 3.47 -2.86 1.46
C ILE A 57 3.33 -3.79 2.67
N THR A 58 4.43 -3.97 3.40
CA THR A 58 4.45 -4.77 4.61
C THR A 58 4.51 -3.86 5.82
N TYR A 59 3.42 -3.77 6.58
CA TYR A 59 3.32 -3.02 7.82
C TYR A 59 3.73 -3.90 9.00
N ASN A 60 4.78 -3.50 9.72
CA ASN A 60 5.21 -4.15 10.94
C ASN A 60 4.68 -3.38 12.15
N PHE A 61 3.72 -3.98 12.86
CA PHE A 61 3.22 -3.44 14.12
C PHE A 61 4.09 -3.96 15.26
N LEU A 62 4.87 -3.06 15.86
CA LEU A 62 5.67 -3.34 17.04
C LEU A 62 4.82 -3.11 18.30
N PRO A 63 4.88 -4.01 19.30
CA PRO A 63 4.34 -3.71 20.62
C PRO A 63 5.22 -2.61 21.22
N GLN A 64 4.57 -1.54 21.65
CA GLN A 64 5.23 -0.40 22.27
C GLN A 64 5.61 -0.71 23.72
#